data_AF-A0A936T608-F1
#
_entry.id   AF-A0A936T608-F1
#
_cell.length_a   1.000
_cell.length_b   1.000
_cell.length_c   1.000
_cell.angle_alpha   90.00
_cell.angle_beta   90.00
_cell.angle_gamma   90.00
#
_symmetry.space_group_name_H-M   'P 1'
#
loop_
_entity.id
_entity.type
_entity.pdbx_description
1 polymer ?
#
loop_
_entity_poly.entity_id
_entity_poly.type
_entity_poly.pdbx_seq_one_letter_code
_entity_poly.pdbx_strand_id
1 'polypeptide(L)' 'MNTKKLLGLLCWLLAFAIPFRPSILNTDGVGNTLGLISFVAMLALVFIGYWLVDSSGSKATEGHGH' A
#
# COMPACT_ATOMS: atom_id res chain seq x y z
N MET A 1 14.79 8.51 -9.79
CA MET A 1 13.68 7.77 -9.17
C MET A 1 12.38 8.38 -9.66
N ASN A 2 11.50 7.60 -10.31
CA ASN A 2 10.27 8.13 -10.91
C ASN A 2 9.26 8.58 -9.84
N THR A 3 8.51 9.65 -10.07
CA THR A 3 7.53 10.22 -9.11
C THR A 3 6.53 9.19 -8.60
N LYS A 4 6.04 8.31 -9.49
CA LYS A 4 5.12 7.21 -9.12
C LYS A 4 5.75 6.22 -8.12
N LYS A 5 7.04 5.92 -8.29
CA LYS A 5 7.81 5.06 -7.39
C LYS A 5 7.95 5.68 -6.01
N LEU A 6 8.23 6.98 -5.96
CA LEU A 6 8.29 7.74 -4.70
C LEU A 6 6.92 7.76 -4.00
N LEU A 7 5.85 8.00 -4.75
CA LEU A 7 4.48 7.97 -4.21
C LEU A 7 4.10 6.59 -3.68
N GLY A 8 4.47 5.51 -4.36
CA GLY A 8 4.23 4.16 -3.87
C GLY A 8 4.98 3.85 -2.56
N LEU A 9 6.24 4.28 -2.45
CA LEU A 9 7.01 4.16 -1.20
C LEU A 9 6.40 4.98 -0.06
N LEU A 10 5.98 6.22 -0.32
CA LEU A 10 5.27 7.05 0.66
C LEU A 10 3.94 6.42 1.08
N CYS A 11 3.21 5.81 0.14
CA CYS A 11 1.96 5.11 0.42
C CYS A 11 2.18 3.95 1.41
N TRP A 12 3.26 3.19 1.25
CA TRP A 12 3.65 2.16 2.23
C TRP A 12 3.98 2.75 3.59
N LEU A 13 4.75 3.84 3.68
CA LEU A 13 5.03 4.49 4.95
C LEU A 13 3.73 4.91 5.67
N LEU A 14 2.76 5.45 4.93
CA LEU A 14 1.46 5.82 5.48
C LEU A 14 0.63 4.59 5.92
N ALA A 15 0.68 3.50 5.15
CA ALA A 15 0.02 2.24 5.49
C ALA A 15 0.55 1.64 6.80
N PHE A 16 1.85 1.75 7.07
CA PHE A 16 2.44 1.23 8.31
C PHE A 16 2.40 2.23 9.48
N ALA A 17 2.24 3.53 9.22
CA ALA A 17 2.18 4.54 10.28
C ALA A 17 0.77 4.74 10.85
N ILE A 18 -0.26 4.77 9.99
CA ILE A 18 -1.61 5.21 10.38
C ILE A 18 -2.49 4.02 10.78
N PRO A 19 -2.85 3.09 9.87
CA PRO A 19 -3.78 2.03 10.20
C PRO A 19 -3.16 0.88 10.99
N PHE A 20 -1.83 0.72 10.99
CA PHE A 20 -1.13 -0.35 11.71
C PHE A 20 -1.40 -0.38 13.23
N ARG A 21 -1.46 0.79 13.86
CA ARG A 21 -1.75 0.90 15.30
C ARG A 21 -3.15 0.40 15.66
N PRO A 22 -4.25 0.94 15.09
CA PRO A 22 -5.58 0.45 15.39
C PRO A 22 -5.85 -0.96 14.85
N SER A 23 -5.18 -1.41 13.78
CA SER A 23 -5.40 -2.74 13.21
C SER A 23 -4.74 -3.88 13.98
N ILE A 24 -3.53 -3.69 14.50
CA ILE A 24 -2.73 -4.76 15.12
C ILE A 24 -2.44 -4.50 16.61
N LEU A 25 -2.20 -3.24 17.01
CA LEU A 25 -1.75 -2.94 18.38
C LEU A 25 -2.90 -2.65 19.34
N ASN A 26 -3.96 -1.97 18.89
CA ASN A 26 -5.12 -1.64 19.72
C ASN A 26 -6.30 -2.56 19.38
N THR A 27 -6.17 -3.84 19.75
CA THR A 27 -7.22 -4.85 19.61
C THR A 27 -8.04 -5.03 20.90
N ASP A 28 -8.36 -3.92 21.56
CA ASP A 28 -9.13 -3.97 22.81
C ASP A 28 -10.62 -4.16 22.50
N GLY A 29 -11.19 -5.24 23.03
CA GLY A 29 -12.63 -5.51 23.03
C GLY A 29 -13.11 -6.54 22.00
N VAL A 30 -14.11 -7.34 22.41
CA VAL A 30 -14.85 -8.24 21.52
C VAL A 30 -15.67 -7.39 20.53
N GLY A 31 -15.43 -7.56 19.23
CA GLY A 31 -16.09 -6.75 18.19
C GLY A 31 -15.34 -5.48 17.79
N ASN A 32 -14.01 -5.51 17.73
CA ASN A 32 -13.18 -4.39 17.28
C ASN A 32 -13.34 -4.10 15.77
N THR A 33 -14.48 -3.52 15.39
CA THR A 33 -14.79 -3.10 14.02
C THR A 33 -13.82 -2.04 13.52
N LEU A 34 -13.32 -1.17 14.40
CA LEU A 34 -12.34 -0.14 14.04
C LEU A 34 -11.00 -0.78 13.64
N GLY A 35 -10.53 -1.78 14.37
CA GLY A 35 -9.34 -2.53 14.01
C GLY A 35 -9.50 -3.30 12.70
N LEU A 36 -10.67 -3.90 12.47
CA LEU A 36 -10.99 -4.56 11.20
C LEU A 36 -10.97 -3.59 10.01
N ILE A 37 -11.63 -2.43 10.12
CA ILE A 37 -11.64 -1.40 9.07
C ILE A 37 -10.21 -0.91 8.82
N SER A 38 -9.45 -0.66 9.90
CA SER A 38 -8.06 -0.24 9.80
C SER A 38 -7.20 -1.29 9.12
N PHE A 39 -7.41 -2.57 9.41
CA PHE A 39 -6.71 -3.68 8.78
C PHE A 39 -6.99 -3.74 7.26
N VAL A 40 -8.26 -3.63 6.88
CA VAL A 40 -8.65 -3.60 5.45
C VAL A 40 -8.06 -2.38 4.75
N ALA A 41 -8.09 -1.20 5.38
CA ALA A 41 -7.47 0.01 4.84
C ALA A 41 -5.95 -0.13 4.69
N MET A 42 -5.27 -0.77 5.66
CA MET A 42 -3.84 -1.08 5.59
C MET A 42 -3.55 -1.98 4.38
N LEU A 43 -4.32 -3.06 4.18
CA LEU A 43 -4.16 -3.93 3.03
C LEU A 43 -4.35 -3.16 1.71
N ALA A 44 -5.41 -2.35 1.60
CA ALA A 44 -5.67 -1.55 0.41
C ALA A 44 -4.49 -0.60 0.09
N LEU A 45 -3.96 0.10 1.09
CA LEU A 45 -2.81 0.99 0.91
C LEU A 45 -1.54 0.24 0.51
N VAL A 46 -1.31 -0.97 1.05
CA VAL A 46 -0.18 -1.83 0.64
C VAL A 46 -0.29 -2.21 -0.83
N PHE A 47 -1.47 -2.62 -1.30
CA PHE A 47 -1.68 -2.98 -2.70
C PHE A 47 -1.62 -1.77 -3.64
N ILE A 48 -2.15 -0.62 -3.23
CA ILE A 48 -2.02 0.64 -3.98
C ILE A 48 -0.54 1.04 -4.09
N GLY A 49 0.21 0.98 -2.99
CA GLY A 49 1.65 1.25 -2.98
C GLY A 49 2.40 0.32 -3.93
N TYR A 50 2.11 -0.98 -3.89
CA TYR A 50 2.67 -1.97 -4.82
C TYR A 50 2.36 -1.61 -6.27
N TRP A 51 1.10 -1.34 -6.60
CA TRP A 51 0.69 -0.99 -7.96
C TRP A 51 1.35 0.30 -8.47
N LEU A 52 1.52 1.30 -7.62
CA LEU A 52 2.22 2.55 -7.96
C LEU A 52 3.71 2.32 -8.22
N VAL A 53 4.36 1.44 -7.44
CA VAL A 53 5.76 1.06 -7.68
C VAL A 53 5.88 0.23 -8.96
N ASP A 54 5.02 -0.75 -9.18
CA ASP A 54 5.04 -1.62 -10.36
C ASP A 54 4.79 -0.84 -11.65
N SER A 55 3.76 0.02 -11.66
CA SER A 55 3.44 0.92 -12.80
C SER A 55 4.45 2.04 -13.03
N SER A 56 5.44 2.21 -12.14
CA SER A 56 6.54 3.17 -12.29
C SER A 56 7.68 2.63 -13.16
N GLY A 57 7.69 1.32 -13.44
CA GLY A 57 8.59 0.73 -14.42
C GLY A 57 8.16 1.15 -15.82
N SER A 58 9.01 1.89 -16.52
CA SER A 58 8.88 2.01 -17.97
C SER A 58 9.02 0.59 -18.52
N LYS A 59 7.94 -0.01 -19.01
CA LYS A 59 8.06 -1.11 -19.97
C LYS A 59 8.80 -0.50 -21.17
N ALA A 60 10.10 -0.72 -21.25
CA ALA A 60 10.84 -0.45 -22.46
C ALA A 60 10.10 -1.18 -23.59
N THR A 61 9.80 -0.44 -24.64
CA THR A 61 9.22 -0.93 -25.88
C THR A 61 10.18 -1.93 -26.54
N GLU A 62 10.25 -3.16 -26.04
CA GLU A 62 10.92 -4.29 -26.70
C GLU A 62 9.86 -5.18 -27.34
N GLY A 63 9.21 -4.63 -28.36
CA GLY A 63 8.17 -5.29 -29.15
C GLY A 63 8.19 -4.79 -30.59
N HIS A 64 9.39 -4.73 -31.18
CA HIS A 64 9.59 -4.62 -32.62
C HIS A 64 10.55 -5.73 -33.03
N GLY A 65 10.02 -6.92 -33.30
CA GLY A 65 10.81 -8.07 -33.71
C GLY A 65 10.01 -9.37 -33.73
N HIS A 66 9.41 -9.63 -34.90
CA HIS A 66 8.77 -10.87 -35.39
C HIS A 66 7.31 -11.12 -34.97
#